data_AF-A0A321LZM0-F1
#
_entry.id   AF-A0A321LZM0-F1
#
_cell.length_a   1.000
_cell.length_b   1.000
_cell.length_c   1.000
_cell.angle_alpha   90.00
_cell.angle_beta   90.00
_cell.angle_gamma   90.00
#
_symmetry.space_group_name_H-M   'P 1'
#
loop_
_entity.id
_entity.type
_entity.pdbx_description
1 polymer ?
#
loop_
_entity_poly.entity_id
_entity_poly.type
_entity_poly.pdbx_seq_one_letter_code
_entity_poly.pdbx_strand_id
1 'polypeptide(L)'
;MKKRKDPPGYPGDEAILKAFGDALRDVRIEKGLSLEQADAVFQEALKKDLYPRLPRALGIVVRELREKQNMSRQQLCAASGLSVRFLSSLERGQASNATLTQIVRISFGLNYPITDLVTEVEAVEKRLRSE
;
A
#
# COMPACT_ATOMS: atom_id res chain seq x y z
N MET A 1 -9.39 22.31 14.88
CA MET A 1 -8.05 21.87 14.41
C MET A 1 -7.42 22.98 13.60
N LYS A 2 -6.23 23.48 13.96
CA LYS A 2 -5.50 24.44 13.12
C LYS A 2 -5.20 23.75 11.77
N LYS A 3 -5.65 24.33 10.64
CA LYS A 3 -5.24 23.86 9.31
C LYS A 3 -3.71 23.86 9.28
N ARG A 4 -3.11 22.69 9.00
CA ARG A 4 -1.66 22.63 8.72
C ARG A 4 -1.42 23.58 7.53
N LYS A 5 -0.45 24.48 7.66
CA LYS A 5 -0.08 25.34 6.53
C LYS A 5 0.59 24.45 5.50
N ASP A 6 0.03 24.44 4.30
CA ASP A 6 0.57 23.70 3.17
C ASP A 6 2.02 24.12 2.89
N PRO A 7 2.87 23.21 2.38
CA PRO A 7 4.26 23.53 2.08
C PRO A 7 4.36 24.60 0.97
N PRO A 8 5.44 25.41 0.96
CA PRO A 8 5.65 26.40 -0.10
C PRO A 8 5.61 25.76 -1.49
N GLY A 9 4.84 26.36 -2.41
CA GLY A 9 4.66 25.83 -3.76
C GLY A 9 3.63 24.69 -3.88
N TYR A 10 2.98 24.27 -2.79
CA TYR A 10 1.83 23.38 -2.88
C TYR A 10 0.65 24.12 -3.50
N PRO A 11 0.11 23.63 -4.63
CA PRO A 11 -0.99 24.32 -5.32
C PRO A 11 -2.34 24.16 -4.59
N GLY A 12 -2.40 23.33 -3.54
CA GLY A 12 -3.60 23.00 -2.78
C GLY A 12 -4.32 21.76 -3.33
N ASP A 13 -4.97 21.01 -2.46
CA ASP A 13 -5.70 19.77 -2.79
C ASP A 13 -6.69 20.00 -3.95
N GLU A 14 -7.39 21.13 -3.95
CA GLU A 14 -8.40 21.47 -4.96
C GLU A 14 -7.79 21.60 -6.37
N ALA A 15 -6.62 22.21 -6.49
CA ALA A 15 -5.93 22.34 -7.77
C ALA A 15 -5.46 20.99 -8.30
N ILE A 16 -4.96 20.12 -7.43
CA ILE A 16 -4.55 18.75 -7.77
C ILE A 16 -5.76 17.92 -8.21
N LEU A 17 -6.86 17.98 -7.44
CA LEU A 17 -8.09 17.26 -7.75
C LEU A 17 -8.69 17.72 -9.08
N LYS A 18 -8.66 19.03 -9.37
CA LYS A 18 -9.11 19.57 -10.64
C LYS A 18 -8.27 19.07 -11.81
N ALA A 19 -6.94 19.14 -11.71
CA ALA A 19 -6.06 18.64 -12.76
C ALA A 19 -6.27 17.14 -13.04
N PHE A 20 -6.49 16.35 -11.99
CA PHE A 20 -6.81 14.94 -12.13
C PHE A 20 -8.18 14.72 -12.79
N GLY A 21 -9.19 15.50 -12.40
CA GLY A 21 -10.52 15.47 -13.00
C GLY A 21 -10.53 15.86 -14.48
N ASP A 22 -9.75 16.88 -14.86
CA ASP A 22 -9.58 17.32 -16.24
C ASP A 22 -8.92 16.21 -17.08
N ALA A 23 -7.84 15.59 -16.56
CA ALA A 23 -7.19 14.46 -17.23
C ALA A 23 -8.14 13.26 -17.43
N LEU A 24 -8.94 12.90 -16.41
CA LEU A 24 -9.93 11.83 -16.53
C LEU A 24 -11.05 12.18 -17.52
N ARG A 25 -11.46 13.45 -17.58
CA ARG A 25 -12.45 13.94 -18.55
C ARG A 25 -11.92 13.80 -19.98
N ASP A 26 -10.67 14.18 -20.22
CA ASP A 26 -10.06 14.10 -21.55
C ASP A 26 -9.97 12.65 -22.02
N VAL A 27 -9.48 11.74 -21.17
CA VAL A 27 -9.45 10.30 -21.46
C VAL A 27 -10.85 9.74 -21.74
N ARG A 28 -11.87 10.17 -20.99
CA ARG A 28 -13.26 9.77 -21.24
C ARG A 28 -13.74 10.19 -22.62
N ILE A 29 -13.47 11.44 -23.01
CA ILE A 29 -13.88 12.00 -24.30
C ILE A 29 -13.13 11.32 -25.45
N GLU A 30 -11.81 11.14 -25.32
CA GLU A 30 -10.97 10.45 -26.30
C GLU A 30 -11.47 9.03 -26.58
N LYS A 31 -11.88 8.31 -25.52
CA LYS A 31 -12.46 6.96 -25.64
C LYS A 31 -13.92 6.94 -26.09
N GLY A 32 -14.54 8.09 -26.34
CA GLY A 32 -15.93 8.20 -26.78
C GLY A 32 -16.94 7.70 -25.74
N LEU A 33 -16.59 7.71 -24.45
CA LEU A 33 -17.42 7.16 -23.37
C LEU A 33 -18.41 8.21 -22.85
N SER A 34 -19.66 7.81 -22.63
CA SER A 34 -20.61 8.59 -21.82
C SER A 34 -20.14 8.67 -20.35
N LEU A 35 -20.69 9.61 -19.57
CA LEU A 35 -20.40 9.68 -18.14
C LEU A 35 -20.82 8.39 -17.41
N GLU A 36 -21.96 7.81 -17.78
CA GLU A 36 -22.46 6.55 -17.22
C GLU A 36 -21.55 5.36 -17.58
N GLN A 37 -21.08 5.29 -18.82
CA GLN A 37 -20.15 4.24 -19.25
C GLN A 37 -18.80 4.37 -18.55
N ALA A 38 -18.29 5.59 -18.37
CA ALA A 38 -17.05 5.83 -17.64
C ALA A 38 -17.18 5.45 -16.15
N ASP A 39 -18.29 5.81 -15.51
CA ASP A 39 -18.56 5.41 -14.13
C ASP A 39 -18.66 3.89 -14.00
N ALA A 40 -19.35 3.20 -14.93
CA ALA A 40 -19.43 1.74 -14.93
C ALA A 40 -18.05 1.07 -15.04
N VAL A 41 -17.17 1.58 -15.91
CA VAL A 41 -15.78 1.10 -16.03
C VAL A 41 -15.01 1.33 -14.73
N PHE A 42 -15.19 2.50 -14.09
CA PHE A 42 -14.54 2.82 -12.83
C PHE A 42 -15.02 1.91 -11.70
N GLN A 43 -16.33 1.71 -11.56
CA GLN A 43 -16.91 0.79 -10.57
C GLN A 43 -16.43 -0.64 -10.77
N GLU A 44 -16.33 -1.10 -12.02
CA GLU A 44 -15.80 -2.43 -12.31
C GLU A 44 -14.31 -2.54 -11.96
N ALA A 45 -13.51 -1.51 -12.25
CA ALA A 45 -12.12 -1.45 -11.85
C ALA A 45 -11.95 -1.43 -10.33
N LEU A 46 -12.81 -0.71 -9.59
CA LEU A 46 -12.80 -0.67 -8.13
C LEU A 46 -13.18 -2.01 -7.48
N LYS A 47 -14.08 -2.78 -8.11
CA LYS A 47 -14.41 -4.14 -7.66
C LYS A 47 -13.26 -5.11 -7.84
N LYS A 48 -12.40 -4.86 -8.83
CA LYS A 48 -11.23 -5.69 -9.11
C LYS A 48 -10.12 -5.31 -8.14
N ASP A 49 -9.98 -6.09 -7.07
CA ASP A 49 -8.77 -6.02 -6.26
C ASP A 49 -7.57 -6.36 -7.15
N LEU A 50 -6.76 -5.34 -7.45
CA LEU A 50 -5.60 -5.47 -8.34
C LEU A 50 -4.46 -6.26 -7.67
N TYR A 51 -4.47 -6.35 -6.33
CA TYR A 51 -3.44 -7.02 -5.55
C TYR A 51 -4.07 -7.84 -4.40
N PRO A 52 -4.92 -8.84 -4.71
CA PRO A 52 -5.67 -9.59 -3.70
C PRO A 52 -4.77 -10.43 -2.79
N ARG A 53 -3.52 -10.65 -3.22
CA ARG A 53 -2.52 -11.41 -2.46
C ARG A 53 -1.53 -10.50 -1.73
N LEU A 54 -1.64 -9.17 -1.82
CA LEU A 54 -0.68 -8.23 -1.23
C LEU A 54 -0.54 -8.38 0.29
N PRO A 55 -1.63 -8.49 1.09
CA PRO A 55 -1.48 -8.69 2.52
C PRO A 55 -0.74 -9.99 2.84
N ARG A 56 -0.98 -11.04 2.06
CA ARG A 56 -0.31 -12.34 2.23
C ARG A 56 1.16 -12.26 1.84
N ALA A 57 1.49 -11.62 0.72
CA ALA A 57 2.86 -11.41 0.25
C ALA A 57 3.66 -10.59 1.28
N LEU A 58 3.10 -9.50 1.78
CA LEU A 58 3.70 -8.69 2.85
C LEU A 58 4.00 -9.52 4.10
N GLY A 59 3.02 -10.34 4.53
CA GLY A 59 3.18 -11.22 5.68
C GLY A 59 4.32 -12.23 5.53
N ILE A 60 4.45 -12.82 4.35
CA ILE A 60 5.53 -13.77 4.01
C ILE A 60 6.89 -13.06 4.07
N VAL A 61 7.06 -11.96 3.34
CA VAL A 61 8.35 -11.24 3.26
C VAL A 61 8.80 -10.75 4.63
N VAL A 62 7.90 -10.13 5.40
CA VAL A 62 8.25 -9.64 6.75
C VAL A 62 8.69 -10.79 7.67
N ARG A 63 7.98 -11.92 7.60
CA ARG A 63 8.34 -13.11 8.39
C ARG A 63 9.70 -13.67 7.97
N GLU A 64 9.94 -13.81 6.68
CA GLU A 64 11.18 -14.36 6.14
C GLU A 64 12.39 -13.47 6.50
N LEU A 65 12.28 -12.15 6.32
CA LEU A 65 13.34 -11.21 6.70
C LEU A 65 13.62 -11.27 8.20
N ARG A 66 12.56 -11.32 9.03
CA ARG A 66 12.69 -11.45 10.48
C ARG A 66 13.42 -12.75 10.86
N GLU A 67 13.03 -13.87 10.27
CA GLU A 67 13.61 -15.19 10.57
C GLU A 67 15.05 -15.31 10.05
N LYS A 68 15.37 -14.76 8.87
CA LYS A 68 16.74 -14.65 8.33
C LYS A 68 17.68 -13.88 9.28
N GLN A 69 17.15 -12.91 10.03
CA GLN A 69 17.90 -12.14 11.03
C GLN A 69 17.88 -12.78 12.44
N ASN A 70 17.35 -14.00 12.59
CA ASN A 70 17.16 -14.67 13.89
C ASN A 70 16.38 -13.84 14.91
N MET A 71 15.48 -12.98 14.43
CA MET A 71 14.65 -12.13 15.30
C MET A 71 13.37 -12.86 15.70
N SER A 72 13.02 -12.82 16.99
CA SER A 72 11.66 -13.12 17.46
C SER A 72 10.68 -12.02 17.05
N ARG A 73 9.39 -12.35 17.04
CA ARG A 73 8.33 -11.36 16.78
C ARG A 73 8.35 -10.23 17.81
N GLN A 74 8.65 -10.55 19.07
CA GLN A 74 8.76 -9.60 20.17
C GLN A 74 9.90 -8.60 19.94
N GLN A 75 11.05 -9.06 19.43
CA GLN A 75 12.17 -8.18 19.10
C GLN A 75 11.81 -7.23 17.95
N LEU A 76 11.16 -7.72 16.89
CA LEU A 76 10.71 -6.83 15.80
C LEU A 76 9.64 -5.85 16.28
N CYS A 77 8.73 -6.26 17.16
CA CYS A 77 7.77 -5.35 17.80
C CYS A 77 8.46 -4.26 18.62
N ALA A 78 9.49 -4.59 19.40
CA ALA A 78 10.26 -3.62 20.17
C ALA A 78 10.97 -2.63 19.24
N ALA A 79 11.61 -3.10 18.18
CA ALA A 79 12.35 -2.26 17.23
C ALA A 79 11.45 -1.36 16.37
N SER A 80 10.26 -1.85 15.97
CA SER A 80 9.29 -1.09 15.16
C SER A 80 8.32 -0.25 16.01
N GLY A 81 8.20 -0.55 17.32
CA GLY A 81 7.20 -0.02 18.24
C GLY A 81 5.76 -0.45 17.91
N LEU A 82 5.59 -1.54 17.17
CA LEU A 82 4.28 -2.08 16.77
C LEU A 82 3.83 -3.16 17.75
N SER A 83 2.52 -3.36 17.88
CA SER A 83 1.98 -4.38 18.78
C SER A 83 2.22 -5.79 18.24
N VAL A 84 2.45 -6.75 19.15
CA VAL A 84 2.59 -8.18 18.79
C VAL A 84 1.34 -8.70 18.09
N ARG A 85 0.15 -8.24 18.50
CA ARG A 85 -1.12 -8.58 17.84
C ARG A 85 -1.11 -8.16 16.37
N PHE A 86 -0.70 -6.92 16.08
CA PHE A 86 -0.62 -6.42 14.71
C PHE A 86 0.38 -7.22 13.88
N LEU A 87 1.63 -7.36 14.37
CA LEU A 87 2.68 -8.07 13.63
C LEU A 87 2.31 -9.55 13.40
N SER A 88 1.68 -10.20 14.38
CA SER A 88 1.17 -11.56 14.27
C SER A 88 0.07 -11.68 13.22
N SER A 89 -0.86 -10.72 13.16
CA SER A 89 -1.90 -10.64 12.12
C SER A 89 -1.30 -10.41 10.73
N LEU A 90 -0.31 -9.52 10.65
CA LEU A 90 0.39 -9.19 9.42
C LEU A 90 1.15 -10.39 8.85
N GLU A 91 1.95 -11.09 9.64
CA GLU A 91 2.71 -12.28 9.18
C GLU A 91 1.81 -13.44 8.72
N ARG A 92 0.53 -13.47 9.15
CA ARG A 92 -0.47 -14.41 8.62
C ARG A 92 -1.17 -13.92 7.36
N GLY A 93 -0.96 -12.67 6.95
CA GLY A 93 -1.66 -12.04 5.83
C GLY A 93 -3.07 -11.56 6.16
N GLN A 94 -3.40 -11.39 7.45
CA GLN A 94 -4.72 -10.97 7.92
C GLN A 94 -4.83 -9.46 8.16
N ALA A 95 -3.73 -8.71 8.03
CA ALA A 95 -3.72 -7.26 8.19
C ALA A 95 -3.91 -6.57 6.82
N SER A 96 -5.15 -6.49 6.34
CA SER A 96 -5.49 -5.88 5.03
C SER A 96 -5.40 -4.35 5.01
N ASN A 97 -5.31 -3.70 6.15
CA ASN A 97 -5.31 -2.24 6.29
C ASN A 97 -4.03 -1.69 6.92
N ALA A 98 -2.89 -2.36 6.70
CA ALA A 98 -1.60 -1.84 7.14
C ALA A 98 -1.31 -0.49 6.45
N THR A 99 -1.08 0.54 7.25
CA THR A 99 -0.77 1.89 6.75
C THR A 99 0.68 1.97 6.28
N LEU A 100 0.99 2.90 5.37
CA LEU A 100 2.37 3.16 4.93
C LEU A 100 3.31 3.39 6.12
N THR A 101 2.88 4.16 7.12
CA THR A 101 3.66 4.40 8.34
C THR A 101 3.99 3.10 9.10
N GLN A 102 3.05 2.16 9.18
CA GLN A 102 3.32 0.86 9.81
C GLN A 102 4.33 0.03 9.00
N ILE A 103 4.24 0.05 7.68
CA ILE A 103 5.18 -0.65 6.79
C ILE A 103 6.60 -0.05 6.92
N VAL A 104 6.72 1.28 6.93
CA VAL A 104 8.00 1.98 7.16
C VAL A 104 8.60 1.62 8.52
N ARG A 105 7.77 1.52 9.57
CA ARG A 105 8.24 1.10 10.91
C ARG A 105 8.72 -0.35 10.94
N ILE A 106 8.09 -1.24 10.17
CA ILE A 106 8.57 -2.62 10.01
C ILE A 106 9.93 -2.64 9.31
N SER A 107 10.06 -1.92 8.19
CA SER A 107 11.32 -1.77 7.45
C SER A 107 12.43 -1.23 8.35
N PHE A 108 12.15 -0.19 9.14
CA PHE A 108 13.08 0.34 10.15
C PHE A 108 13.44 -0.72 11.20
N GLY A 109 12.46 -1.42 11.76
CA GLY A 109 12.71 -2.46 12.77
C GLY A 109 13.46 -3.68 12.27
N LEU A 110 13.38 -3.97 10.97
CA LEU A 110 14.16 -5.00 10.27
C LEU A 110 15.53 -4.49 9.78
N ASN A 111 15.84 -3.20 9.98
CA ASN A 111 17.00 -2.55 9.36
C ASN A 111 17.13 -2.87 7.86
N TYR A 112 16.01 -2.84 7.15
CA TYR A 112 15.90 -3.25 5.75
C TYR A 112 15.27 -2.12 4.94
N PRO A 113 15.87 -1.66 3.81
CA PRO A 113 15.33 -0.54 3.05
C PRO A 113 13.87 -0.75 2.64
N ILE A 114 13.05 0.29 2.77
CA ILE A 114 11.62 0.20 2.47
C ILE A 114 11.36 -0.10 0.98
N THR A 115 12.20 0.45 0.09
CA THR A 115 12.13 0.18 -1.35
C THR A 115 12.32 -1.29 -1.63
N ASP A 116 13.34 -1.90 -1.03
CA ASP A 116 13.70 -3.30 -1.24
C ASP A 116 12.62 -4.21 -0.65
N LEU A 117 12.07 -3.85 0.52
CA LEU A 117 10.95 -4.56 1.13
C LEU A 117 9.74 -4.59 0.19
N VAL A 118 9.39 -3.44 -0.40
CA VAL A 118 8.25 -3.35 -1.32
C VAL A 118 8.51 -4.13 -2.60
N THR A 119 9.74 -4.10 -3.13
CA THR A 119 10.13 -4.90 -4.31
C THR A 119 10.01 -6.41 -4.05
N GLU A 120 10.49 -6.90 -2.89
CA GLU A 120 10.34 -8.29 -2.48
C GLU A 120 8.85 -8.68 -2.36
N VAL A 121 8.03 -7.81 -1.75
CA VAL A 121 6.59 -8.04 -1.62
C VAL A 121 5.90 -8.12 -2.97
N GLU A 122 6.24 -7.24 -3.91
CA GLU A 122 5.69 -7.27 -5.27
C GLU A 122 6.08 -8.56 -6.00
N ALA A 123 7.33 -9.03 -5.86
CA ALA A 123 7.79 -10.28 -6.45
C ALA A 123 7.02 -11.50 -5.89
N VAL A 124 6.81 -11.55 -4.57
CA VAL A 124 6.02 -12.61 -3.93
C VAL A 124 4.55 -12.53 -4.33
N GLU A 125 3.97 -11.34 -4.44
CA GLU A 125 2.58 -11.14 -4.87
C GLU A 125 2.36 -11.67 -6.30
N LYS A 126 3.26 -11.33 -7.23
CA LYS A 126 3.23 -11.85 -8.61
C LYS A 126 3.29 -13.37 -8.66
N ARG A 127 4.14 -13.99 -7.84
CA ARG A 127 4.23 -15.45 -7.72
C ARG A 127 2.93 -16.06 -7.20
N LEU A 128 2.36 -15.51 -6.13
CA LEU A 128 1.10 -15.97 -5.55
C LEU A 128 -0.11 -15.79 -6.48
N ARG A 129 -0.01 -14.95 -7.51
CA ARG A 129 -1.02 -14.78 -8.55
C ARG A 129 -0.91 -15.82 -9.68
N SER A 130 0.26 -16.42 -9.86
CA SER A 130 0.50 -17.48 -10.86
C SER A 130 0.24 -18.90 -10.36
N GLU A 131 -0.03 -19.05 -9.05
CA GLU A 131 -0.43 -20.29 -8.37
C GLU A 131 -1.97 -20.42 -8.30
#